data_AF-A0A1V9KL18-F1
#
_entry.id   AF-A0A1V9KL18-F1
#
_cell.length_a   1.000
_cell.length_b   1.000
_cell.length_c   1.000
_cell.angle_alpha   90.00
_cell.angle_beta   90.00
_cell.angle_gamma   90.00
#
_symmetry.space_group_name_H-M   'P 1'
#
loop_
_entity.id
_entity.type
_entity.pdbx_description
1 polymer ?
#
loop_
_entity_poly.entity_id
_entity_poly.type
_entity_poly.pdbx_seq_one_letter_code
_entity_poly.pdbx_strand_id
1 'polypeptide(L)' 'MAVRPDSQTGDGRYPVAWLRITAPGGATPTATSTCRCGRDRSAVGHTRVHALITDHKAHRDTCPLRNLQEGRDAA' A
#
# COMPACT_ATOMS: atom_id res chain seq x y z
N MET A 1 -20.64 -12.97 -26.41
CA MET A 1 -20.33 -11.64 -25.83
C MET A 1 -18.82 -11.57 -25.62
N ALA A 2 -18.11 -10.63 -26.24
CA ALA A 2 -16.67 -10.47 -26.04
C ALA A 2 -16.42 -9.33 -25.04
N VAL A 3 -15.74 -9.63 -23.92
CA VAL A 3 -15.28 -8.60 -22.99
C VAL A 3 -14.22 -7.76 -23.70
N ARG A 4 -14.48 -6.47 -23.87
CA ARG A 4 -13.46 -5.55 -24.40
C ARG A 4 -12.37 -5.42 -23.33
N PRO A 5 -11.08 -5.51 -23.68
CA PRO A 5 -10.03 -5.22 -22.72
C PRO A 5 -10.19 -3.77 -22.26
N ASP A 6 -10.27 -3.58 -20.94
CA ASP A 6 -10.29 -2.24 -20.35
C ASP A 6 -8.98 -1.55 -20.73
N SER A 7 -9.10 -0.44 -21.45
CA SER A 7 -7.97 0.44 -21.76
C SER A 7 -7.67 1.29 -20.54
N GLN A 8 -7.19 0.66 -19.46
CA GLN A 8 -6.53 1.35 -18.37
C GLN A 8 -5.19 1.85 -18.93
N THR A 9 -5.23 2.89 -19.75
CA THR A 9 -4.08 3.77 -19.95
C THR A 9 -3.78 4.32 -18.57
N GLY A 10 -2.88 3.66 -17.85
CA GLY A 10 -2.41 4.11 -16.56
C GLY A 10 -1.82 5.50 -16.77
N ASP A 11 -2.20 6.46 -15.93
CA ASP A 11 -1.73 7.86 -15.93
C ASP A 11 -0.22 7.96 -15.55
N GLY A 12 0.62 7.02 -16.00
CA GLY A 12 2.01 6.84 -15.58
C GLY A 12 2.20 6.40 -14.12
N ARG A 13 1.13 6.33 -13.32
CA ARG A 13 1.18 5.93 -11.92
C ARG A 13 1.19 4.41 -11.79
N TYR A 14 2.22 3.86 -11.16
CA TYR A 14 2.31 2.45 -10.78
C TYR A 14 2.13 2.29 -9.25
N PRO A 15 1.60 1.15 -8.77
CA PRO A 15 1.51 0.90 -7.34
C PRO A 15 2.92 0.84 -6.71
N VAL A 16 3.16 1.69 -5.73
CA VAL A 16 4.44 1.76 -4.97
C VAL A 16 4.36 1.11 -3.59
N ALA A 17 3.16 0.78 -3.11
CA ALA A 17 2.92 0.21 -1.79
C ALA A 17 1.85 -0.89 -1.86
N TRP A 18 2.03 -1.93 -1.06
CA TRP A 18 1.12 -3.07 -0.94
C TRP A 18 0.81 -3.36 0.53
N LEU A 19 -0.42 -3.82 0.78
CA LEU A 19 -0.85 -4.35 2.07
C LEU A 19 -1.41 -5.75 1.85
N ARG A 20 -0.75 -6.75 2.40
CA ARG A 20 -1.20 -8.14 2.41
C ARG A 20 -1.81 -8.45 3.76
N ILE A 21 -3.03 -9.00 3.78
CA ILE A 21 -3.70 -9.45 5.01
C ILE A 21 -4.08 -10.91 4.81
N THR A 22 -3.72 -11.76 5.77
CA THR A 22 -4.09 -13.18 5.79
C THR A 22 -4.87 -13.44 7.08
N ALA A 23 -6.14 -13.79 6.95
CA ALA A 23 -7.01 -14.14 8.09
C ALA A 23 -7.73 -15.46 7.78
N PRO A 24 -7.08 -16.61 7.99
CA PRO A 24 -7.75 -17.91 7.89
C PRO A 24 -8.81 -18.01 9.00
N GLY A 25 -10.01 -18.53 8.69
CA GLY A 25 -11.11 -18.62 9.66
C GLY A 25 -10.69 -19.34 10.94
N GLY A 26 -10.73 -18.62 12.08
CA GLY A 26 -10.33 -19.13 13.39
C GLY A 26 -8.85 -18.97 13.76
N ALA A 27 -7.99 -18.54 12.83
CA ALA A 27 -6.57 -18.32 13.08
C ALA A 27 -6.24 -16.84 13.37
N THR A 28 -5.10 -16.62 14.02
CA THR A 28 -4.58 -15.28 14.30
C THR A 28 -4.28 -14.56 12.98
N PRO A 29 -4.90 -13.40 12.70
CA PRO A 29 -4.69 -12.70 11.45
C PRO A 29 -3.26 -12.16 11.38
N THR A 30 -2.71 -12.08 10.18
CA THR A 30 -1.41 -11.49 9.90
C THR A 30 -1.53 -10.45 8.81
N ALA A 31 -0.74 -9.40 8.90
CA ALA A 31 -0.67 -8.40 7.86
C ALA A 31 0.76 -7.95 7.62
N THR A 32 1.08 -7.67 6.36
CA THR A 32 2.37 -7.15 5.93
C THR A 32 2.15 -5.95 5.02
N SER A 33 2.75 -4.82 5.36
CA SER A 33 2.77 -3.60 4.57
C SER A 33 4.16 -3.41 3.98
N THR A 34 4.26 -3.35 2.67
CA THR A 34 5.50 -3.09 1.95
C THR A 34 5.37 -1.82 1.11
N CYS A 35 6.44 -1.04 1.00
CA CYS A 35 6.53 0.09 0.09
C CYS A 35 7.94 0.20 -0.50
N ARG A 36 8.00 0.61 -1.76
CA ARG A 36 9.25 0.88 -2.48
C ARG A 36 10.11 1.98 -1.85
N CYS A 37 9.56 2.78 -0.93
CA CYS A 37 10.32 3.78 -0.17
C CYS A 37 11.21 3.17 0.94
N GLY A 38 11.27 1.83 1.04
CA GLY A 38 12.02 1.11 2.08
C GLY A 38 11.18 0.68 3.29
N ARG A 39 9.86 0.89 3.27
CA ARG A 39 8.99 0.42 4.35
C ARG A 39 8.71 -1.07 4.20
N ASP A 40 9.03 -1.83 5.23
CA ASP A 40 8.59 -3.22 5.42
C ASP A 40 8.13 -3.38 6.87
N ARG A 41 6.84 -3.67 7.07
CA ARG A 41 6.25 -3.85 8.41
C ARG A 41 5.32 -5.03 8.41
N SER A 42 5.42 -5.90 9.41
CA SER A 42 4.53 -7.02 9.64
C SER A 42 3.85 -6.91 11.01
N ALA A 43 2.63 -7.43 11.09
CA ALA A 43 1.81 -7.46 12.30
C ALA A 43 1.07 -8.80 12.41
N VAL A 44 0.89 -9.27 13.63
CA VAL A 44 0.19 -10.51 13.96
C VAL A 44 -0.84 -10.23 15.06
N GLY A 45 -2.05 -10.74 14.90
CA GLY A 45 -3.17 -10.54 15.82
C GLY A 45 -4.06 -9.35 15.46
N HIS A 46 -5.35 -9.44 15.82
CA HIS A 46 -6.39 -8.49 15.40
C HIS A 46 -6.00 -7.03 15.65
N THR A 47 -5.66 -6.67 16.89
CA THR A 47 -5.34 -5.28 17.25
C THR A 47 -4.16 -4.73 16.46
N ARG A 48 -3.09 -5.51 16.31
CA ARG A 48 -1.87 -5.09 15.61
C ARG A 48 -2.11 -5.01 14.10
N VAL A 49 -2.91 -5.91 13.54
CA VAL A 49 -3.32 -5.86 12.13
C VAL A 49 -4.16 -4.61 11.85
N HIS A 50 -5.13 -4.27 12.71
CA HIS A 50 -5.90 -3.03 12.58
C HIS A 50 -5.03 -1.78 12.68
N ALA A 51 -4.06 -1.78 13.61
CA ALA A 51 -3.08 -0.70 13.72
C ALA A 51 -2.23 -0.59 12.45
N LEU A 52 -1.76 -1.72 11.90
CA LEU A 52 -0.96 -1.73 10.66
C LEU A 52 -1.78 -1.24 9.45
N ILE A 53 -3.07 -1.56 9.36
CA ILE A 53 -3.95 -1.04 8.30
C ILE A 53 -4.04 0.49 8.39
N THR A 54 -4.22 1.03 9.60
CA THR A 54 -4.32 2.48 9.83
C THR A 54 -3.00 3.17 9.50
N ASP A 55 -1.89 2.59 9.96
CA ASP A 55 -0.52 3.03 9.70
C ASP A 55 -0.17 2.97 8.20
N HIS A 56 -0.63 1.94 7.46
CA HIS A 56 -0.49 1.86 6.01
C HIS A 56 -1.24 2.98 5.28
N LYS A 57 -2.45 3.33 5.74
CA LYS A 57 -3.22 4.45 5.19
C LYS A 57 -2.49 5.78 5.43
N ALA A 58 -2.07 6.07 6.65
CA ALA A 58 -1.31 7.28 6.97
C ALA A 58 0.02 7.36 6.19
N HIS A 59 0.68 6.20 5.99
CA HIS A 59 1.88 6.14 5.18
C HIS A 59 1.63 6.50 3.71
N ARG A 60 0.49 6.09 3.13
CA ARG A 60 0.15 6.44 1.74
C ARG A 60 0.16 7.95 1.51
N ASP A 61 -0.34 8.73 2.47
CA ASP A 61 -0.39 10.20 2.41
C ASP A 61 0.96 10.88 2.68
N THR A 62 1.91 10.18 3.30
CA THR A 62 3.24 10.72 3.64
C THR A 62 4.37 10.10 2.83
N CYS A 63 4.08 9.10 2.01
CA CYS A 63 5.09 8.35 1.28
C CYS A 63 5.77 9.27 0.25
N PRO A 64 7.11 9.43 0.31
CA PRO A 64 7.83 10.34 -0.58
C PRO A 64 7.77 9.90 -2.05
N LEU A 65 7.59 8.61 -2.32
CA LEU A 65 7.40 8.10 -3.69
C LEU A 65 6.00 8.39 -4.26
N ARG A 66 5.04 8.70 -3.39
CA ARG A 66 3.65 9.03 -3.77
C ARG A 66 3.38 10.53 -3.72
N ASN A 67 4.03 11.24 -2.81
CA ASN A 67 3.94 12.69 -2.61
C ASN A 67 5.24 13.39 -3.00
N LEU A 68 5.87 12.93 -4.09
CA LEU A 68 7.03 13.59 -4.69
C LEU A 68 6.57 14.92 -5.30
N GLN A 69 6.25 15.92 -4.48
CA GLN A 69 5.93 17.27 -4.93
C GLN A 69 6.83 18.36 -4.32
N GLU A 70 7.45 18.18 -3.16
CA GLU A 70 8.35 19.22 -2.61
C GLU A 70 9.83 18.84 -2.84
N GLY A 71 10.22 18.79 -4.12
CA GLY A 71 11.59 18.49 -4.55
C GLY A 71 11.85 18.71 -6.04
N ARG A 72 10.95 19.43 -6.71
CA ARG A 72 11.30 20.21 -7.91
C ARG A 72 11.45 21.66 -7.48
N ASP A 73 12.33 21.89 -6.51
CA ASP A 73 12.92 23.21 -6.33
C ASP A 73 13.93 23.44 -7.46
N ALA A 74 13.94 24.66 -7.95
CA ALA A 74 14.48 25.12 -9.21
C ALA A 74 16.01 25.09 -9.29
N ALA A 75 16.53 24.74 -10.47
CA ALA A 75 17.56 25.46 -11.25
C ALA A 75 18.08 24.57 -12.39
#